data_AF-A0A1D1YSV8-F1
#
_entry.id   AF-A0A1D1YSV8-F1
#
_cell.length_a   1.000
_cell.length_b   1.000
_cell.length_c   1.000
_cell.angle_alpha   90.00
_cell.angle_beta   90.00
_cell.angle_gamma   90.00
#
_symmetry.space_group_name_H-M   'P 1'
#
loop_
_entity.id
_entity.type
_entity.pdbx_description
1 polymer ?
#
loop_
_entity_poly.entity_id
_entity_poly.type
_entity_poly.pdbx_seq_one_letter_code
_entity_poly.pdbx_strand_id
1 'polypeptide(L)'
;FANAIDFINKDSSEENLLRFLHWDLHKHSRSKATNVLSFLGRVAAYALNFTGFFYCQMRPSMRMDDVMKWPVVGNDDDRDWSYMNLNHNGADNSSGDRPREDTCSYDENYFSKPPMFQKGVLRTNCIDCLDRTNVAQYSYGLAALGHQLHALGLIDVPNIDVDTLLADELMSFYETMGDTLAMQYGGSAAHNKIFCERRGQWK
;
A
#
# COMPACT_ATOMS: atom_id res chain seq x y z
N PHE A 1 19.50 3.55 11.86
CA PHE A 1 18.60 3.81 10.72
C PHE A 1 19.00 5.06 9.95
N ALA A 2 19.00 6.26 10.54
CA ALA A 2 19.36 7.51 9.85
C ALA A 2 20.67 7.42 9.05
N ASN A 3 21.79 7.09 9.70
CA ASN A 3 23.10 6.98 9.01
C ASN A 3 23.11 6.00 7.83
N ALA A 4 22.34 4.91 7.89
CA ALA A 4 22.26 3.94 6.80
C ALA A 4 21.46 4.50 5.63
N ILE A 5 20.37 5.21 5.92
CA ILE A 5 19.57 5.91 4.91
C ILE A 5 20.40 7.02 4.25
N ASP A 6 21.13 7.80 5.03
CA ASP A 6 22.02 8.84 4.52
C ASP A 6 23.11 8.25 3.62
N PHE A 7 23.61 7.06 3.94
CA PHE A 7 24.57 6.35 3.09
C PHE A 7 23.94 5.88 1.77
N ILE A 8 22.77 5.25 1.81
CA ILE A 8 22.05 4.78 0.61
C ILE A 8 21.68 5.95 -0.32
N ASN A 9 21.28 7.08 0.26
CA ASN A 9 20.85 8.25 -0.49
C ASN A 9 22.01 8.96 -1.22
N LYS A 10 23.28 8.65 -0.95
CA LYS A 10 24.42 9.28 -1.64
C LYS A 10 24.44 9.01 -3.14
N ASP A 11 24.02 7.81 -3.53
CA ASP A 11 24.07 7.35 -4.92
C ASP A 11 22.70 7.40 -5.61
N SER A 12 21.68 7.97 -4.95
CA SER A 12 20.29 7.99 -5.42
C SER A 12 19.90 9.35 -6.02
N SER A 13 19.06 9.34 -7.05
CA SER A 13 18.43 10.55 -7.57
C SER A 13 17.36 11.10 -6.61
N GLU A 14 17.02 12.39 -6.71
CA GLU A 14 16.06 13.04 -5.80
C GLU A 14 14.69 12.35 -5.75
N GLU A 15 14.28 11.74 -6.86
CA GLU A 15 13.01 11.00 -6.98
C GLU A 15 13.00 9.68 -6.21
N ASN A 16 14.17 9.06 -6.03
CA ASN A 16 14.33 7.74 -5.39
C ASN A 16 14.83 7.84 -3.95
N LEU A 17 14.82 9.04 -3.36
CA LEU A 17 15.33 9.24 -2.01
C LEU A 17 14.47 8.55 -0.96
N LEU A 18 15.13 7.80 -0.09
CA LEU A 18 14.52 7.29 1.13
C LEU A 18 14.38 8.45 2.13
N ARG A 19 13.14 8.86 2.40
CA ARG A 19 12.82 9.93 3.34
C ARG A 19 12.60 9.34 4.74
N PHE A 20 13.47 9.69 5.67
CA PHE A 20 13.39 9.22 7.05
C PHE A 20 12.67 10.23 7.96
N LEU A 21 11.70 9.74 8.73
CA LEU A 21 11.06 10.50 9.80
C LEU A 21 11.15 9.72 11.09
N HIS A 22 11.80 10.29 12.10
CA HIS A 22 11.79 9.77 13.45
C HIS A 22 10.79 10.54 14.31
N TRP A 23 9.95 9.82 15.05
CA TRP A 23 8.94 10.42 15.90
C TRP A 23 8.77 9.65 17.21
N ASP A 24 8.76 10.39 18.31
CA ASP A 24 8.48 9.85 19.65
C ASP A 24 7.01 10.15 20.03
N LEU A 25 6.16 9.14 19.85
CA LEU A 25 4.74 9.21 20.23
C LEU A 25 4.55 9.32 21.74
N HIS A 26 5.41 8.70 22.55
CA HIS A 26 5.24 8.67 24.00
C HIS A 26 5.43 10.07 24.60
N LYS A 27 6.44 10.81 24.13
CA LYS A 27 6.69 12.19 24.56
C LYS A 27 5.55 13.14 24.21
N HIS A 28 4.90 12.96 23.05
CA HIS A 28 3.82 13.82 22.56
C HIS A 28 2.43 13.47 23.11
N SER A 29 2.17 12.20 23.45
CA SER A 29 0.91 11.80 24.09
C SER A 29 0.68 12.45 25.46
N ARG A 30 1.77 12.87 26.13
CA ARG A 30 1.71 13.51 27.46
C ARG A 30 1.41 15.01 27.42
N SER A 31 1.57 15.68 26.28
CA SER A 31 1.14 17.07 26.11
C SER A 31 -0.31 17.10 25.64
N LYS A 32 -1.24 17.52 26.51
CA LYS A 32 -2.68 17.70 26.25
C LYS A 32 -3.07 18.55 25.01
N ALA A 33 -2.11 19.14 24.30
CA ALA A 33 -2.32 20.14 23.25
C ALA A 33 -2.28 19.60 21.80
N THR A 34 -1.85 18.35 21.58
CA THR A 34 -1.71 17.79 20.22
C THR A 34 -2.36 16.41 20.15
N ASN A 35 -3.52 16.34 19.49
CA ASN A 35 -4.15 15.06 19.14
C ASN A 35 -3.19 14.29 18.22
N VAL A 36 -2.70 13.13 18.67
CA VAL A 36 -1.73 12.30 17.94
C VAL A 36 -2.19 11.99 16.53
N LEU A 37 -3.49 11.76 16.35
CA LEU A 37 -4.10 11.50 15.04
C LEU A 37 -4.00 12.70 14.11
N SER A 38 -4.15 13.93 14.62
CA SER A 38 -3.99 15.13 13.80
C SER A 38 -2.55 15.30 13.26
N PHE A 39 -1.55 14.92 14.05
CA PHE A 39 -0.16 14.95 13.61
C PHE A 39 0.11 13.85 12.60
N LEU A 40 -0.32 12.62 12.89
CA LEU A 40 -0.20 11.50 11.97
C LEU A 40 -0.93 11.76 10.65
N GLY A 41 -2.08 12.44 10.69
CA GLY A 41 -2.80 12.90 9.51
C GLY A 41 -1.99 13.88 8.65
N ARG A 42 -1.25 14.81 9.26
CA ARG A 42 -0.33 15.70 8.52
C ARG A 42 0.84 14.94 7.89
N VAL A 43 1.44 14.01 8.63
CA VAL A 43 2.51 13.15 8.11
C VAL A 43 1.97 12.27 6.98
N ALA A 44 0.76 11.74 7.13
CA ALA A 44 0.08 10.94 6.12
C ALA A 44 -0.17 11.72 4.84
N ALA A 45 -0.75 12.92 4.93
CA ALA A 45 -0.96 13.80 3.78
C ALA A 45 0.36 14.17 3.10
N TYR A 46 1.40 14.49 3.88
CA TYR A 46 2.73 14.75 3.35
C TYR A 46 3.31 13.54 2.61
N ALA A 47 3.22 12.34 3.19
CA ALA A 47 3.67 11.11 2.54
C ALA A 47 2.88 10.82 1.26
N LEU A 48 1.56 11.00 1.28
CA LEU A 48 0.67 10.74 0.16
C LEU A 48 1.01 11.58 -1.08
N ASN A 49 1.52 12.81 -0.88
CA ASN A 49 1.98 13.65 -1.98
C ASN A 49 3.17 13.06 -2.76
N PHE A 50 3.99 12.22 -2.13
CA PHE A 50 5.13 11.57 -2.78
C PHE A 50 4.78 10.17 -3.29
N THR A 51 3.99 9.42 -2.52
CA THR A 51 3.63 8.05 -2.86
C THR A 51 2.54 8.00 -3.92
N GLY A 52 1.59 8.94 -3.88
CA GLY A 52 0.36 8.85 -4.64
C GLY A 52 -0.47 7.61 -4.27
N PHE A 53 -1.44 7.30 -5.11
CA PHE A 53 -2.24 6.09 -5.03
C PHE A 53 -2.56 5.60 -6.44
N PHE A 54 -2.85 4.30 -6.55
CA PHE A 54 -3.30 3.73 -7.81
C PHE A 54 -4.77 4.11 -8.08
N TYR A 55 -5.07 4.55 -9.29
CA TYR A 55 -6.43 4.84 -9.72
C TYR A 55 -6.57 4.56 -11.22
N CYS A 56 -7.62 3.86 -11.62
CA CYS A 56 -7.98 3.70 -13.01
C CYS A 56 -9.49 3.87 -13.17
N GLN A 57 -9.91 4.58 -14.22
CA GLN A 57 -11.32 4.73 -14.55
C GLN A 57 -11.62 3.91 -15.79
N MET A 58 -12.37 2.82 -15.64
CA MET A 58 -12.83 2.03 -16.76
C MET A 58 -14.03 2.69 -17.44
N ARG A 59 -14.18 2.50 -18.75
CA ARG A 59 -15.45 2.77 -19.44
C ARG A 59 -16.47 1.72 -18.98
N PRO A 60 -17.73 2.09 -18.73
CA PRO A 60 -18.77 1.10 -18.51
C PRO A 60 -18.84 0.21 -19.76
N SER A 61 -18.37 -1.04 -19.68
CA SER A 61 -18.52 -1.98 -20.77
C SER A 61 -20.00 -2.30 -20.89
N MET A 62 -20.58 -2.09 -22.07
CA MET A 62 -21.87 -2.70 -22.38
C MET A 62 -21.64 -4.22 -22.42
N ARG A 63 -22.08 -4.89 -21.35
CA ARG A 63 -22.02 -6.34 -21.04
C ARG A 63 -20.78 -6.78 -20.24
N MET A 64 -21.08 -7.24 -19.04
CA MET A 64 -20.17 -7.74 -18.01
C MET A 64 -19.67 -9.18 -18.29
N ASP A 65 -20.12 -9.79 -19.40
CA ASP A 65 -19.90 -11.19 -19.73
C ASP A 65 -18.48 -11.49 -20.25
N ASP A 66 -17.71 -10.49 -20.67
CA ASP A 66 -16.36 -10.65 -21.25
C ASP A 66 -15.23 -10.17 -20.32
N VAL A 67 -15.56 -9.75 -19.08
CA VAL A 67 -14.63 -9.11 -18.13
C VAL A 67 -13.86 -10.11 -17.26
N MET A 68 -14.12 -11.41 -17.39
CA MET A 68 -13.36 -12.48 -16.72
C MET A 68 -12.02 -12.79 -17.42
N LYS A 69 -11.22 -11.75 -17.69
CA LYS A 69 -9.80 -11.85 -18.03
C LYS A 69 -8.98 -10.75 -17.33
N TRP A 70 -9.42 -10.31 -16.16
CA TRP A 70 -8.51 -9.60 -15.27
C TRP A 70 -7.61 -10.63 -14.57
N PRO A 71 -6.29 -10.44 -14.47
CA PRO A 71 -5.44 -11.41 -13.79
C PRO A 71 -5.82 -11.44 -12.32
N VAL A 72 -6.45 -12.53 -11.91
CA VAL A 72 -6.58 -12.90 -10.52
C VAL A 72 -5.16 -13.11 -10.00
N VAL A 73 -4.72 -12.27 -9.06
CA VAL A 73 -3.51 -12.50 -8.28
C VAL A 73 -3.80 -13.70 -7.39
N GLY A 74 -3.50 -14.89 -7.91
CA GLY A 74 -3.49 -16.14 -7.16
C GLY A 74 -2.20 -16.22 -6.34
N ASN A 75 -2.33 -16.75 -5.12
CA ASN A 75 -1.23 -16.97 -4.19
C ASN A 75 -0.10 -17.78 -4.81
N ASP A 76 1.12 -17.39 -4.47
CA ASP A 76 2.38 -18.05 -4.81
C ASP A 76 2.33 -19.55 -4.48
N ASP A 77 2.48 -20.36 -5.52
CA ASP A 77 3.28 -21.59 -5.50
C ASP A 77 3.63 -21.91 -6.96
N ASP A 78 4.82 -21.46 -7.37
CA ASP A 78 5.68 -22.03 -8.40
C ASP A 78 5.00 -22.45 -9.73
N ARG A 79 4.95 -21.52 -10.72
CA ARG A 79 4.96 -21.83 -12.17
C ARG A 79 4.99 -20.58 -13.06
N ASP A 80 6.08 -20.47 -13.81
CA ASP A 80 6.23 -19.99 -15.20
C ASP A 80 5.12 -19.06 -15.77
N TRP A 81 5.41 -17.75 -15.83
CA TRP A 81 4.57 -16.74 -16.47
C TRP A 81 4.63 -16.85 -18.00
N SER A 82 3.81 -17.73 -18.58
CA SER A 82 3.49 -17.68 -20.00
C SER A 82 2.39 -16.63 -20.24
N TYR A 83 2.83 -15.43 -20.64
CA TYR A 83 1.95 -14.38 -21.15
C TYR A 83 1.27 -14.82 -22.46
N MET A 84 -0.04 -14.58 -22.52
CA MET A 84 -0.88 -14.36 -23.70
C MET A 84 -0.80 -15.41 -24.83
N ASN A 85 -1.72 -16.36 -24.81
CA ASN A 85 -2.15 -17.08 -26.01
C ASN A 85 -3.63 -16.76 -26.25
N LEU A 86 -3.90 -15.75 -27.11
CA LEU A 86 -5.20 -15.60 -27.73
C LEU A 86 -5.03 -15.70 -29.24
N ASN A 87 -5.55 -16.81 -29.77
CA ASN A 87 -5.59 -17.22 -31.17
C ASN A 87 -5.64 -16.07 -32.17
N HIS A 88 -4.55 -15.91 -32.92
CA HIS A 88 -4.51 -15.16 -34.17
C HIS A 88 -4.90 -16.12 -35.30
N ASN A 89 -6.14 -16.04 -35.77
CA ASN A 89 -6.49 -16.55 -37.09
C ASN A 89 -6.35 -15.41 -38.09
N GLY A 90 -5.43 -15.55 -39.05
CA GLY A 90 -5.35 -14.68 -40.22
C GLY A 90 -3.93 -14.38 -40.65
N ALA A 91 -3.50 -15.04 -41.72
CA ALA A 91 -2.26 -14.88 -42.46
C ALA A 91 -1.87 -13.42 -42.75
N ASP A 92 -0.56 -13.08 -42.73
CA ASP A 92 0.25 -13.10 -43.96
C ASP A 92 1.74 -12.79 -43.71
N ASN A 93 2.56 -13.20 -44.67
CA ASN A 93 4.03 -13.21 -44.69
C ASN A 93 4.71 -11.84 -44.55
N SER A 94 5.93 -11.80 -43.96
CA SER A 94 7.21 -11.31 -44.57
C SER A 94 8.24 -10.80 -43.54
N SER A 95 9.50 -11.08 -43.85
CA SER A 95 10.77 -10.85 -43.13
C SER A 95 11.14 -9.40 -42.77
N GLY A 96 11.88 -9.22 -41.66
CA GLY A 96 12.72 -8.03 -41.42
C GLY A 96 13.13 -7.81 -39.96
N ASP A 97 14.41 -8.06 -39.67
CA ASP A 97 15.09 -7.94 -38.37
C ASP A 97 15.24 -6.45 -37.92
N ARG A 98 14.73 -6.10 -36.72
CA ARG A 98 15.07 -4.89 -35.94
C ARG A 98 14.85 -5.16 -34.45
N PRO A 99 15.70 -4.63 -33.55
CA PRO A 99 15.48 -4.74 -32.11
C PRO A 99 14.26 -3.90 -31.72
N ARG A 100 13.26 -4.56 -31.12
CA ARG A 100 12.01 -3.95 -30.67
C ARG A 100 12.28 -3.12 -29.41
N GLU A 101 11.98 -1.83 -29.47
CA GLU A 101 11.67 -1.07 -28.26
C GLU A 101 10.37 -1.65 -27.70
N ASP A 102 10.44 -2.27 -26.51
CA ASP A 102 9.29 -2.80 -25.78
C ASP A 102 8.41 -1.65 -25.27
N THR A 103 7.68 -1.02 -26.19
CA THR A 103 6.54 -0.17 -25.84
C THR A 103 5.34 -1.09 -25.71
N CYS A 104 4.96 -1.41 -24.47
CA CYS A 104 3.70 -2.08 -24.19
C CYS A 104 2.55 -1.18 -24.70
N SER A 105 1.93 -1.53 -25.83
CA SER A 105 0.75 -0.83 -26.32
C SER A 105 -0.42 -1.18 -25.40
N TYR A 106 -0.72 -0.31 -24.43
CA TYR A 106 -2.02 -0.32 -23.77
C TYR A 106 -3.06 -0.06 -24.85
N ASP A 107 -4.01 -0.98 -25.03
CA ASP A 107 -5.19 -0.72 -25.84
C ASP A 107 -5.98 0.39 -25.14
N GLU A 108 -5.77 1.64 -25.55
CA GLU A 108 -6.33 2.87 -24.95
C GLU A 108 -7.87 2.87 -24.89
N ASN A 109 -8.54 1.87 -25.48
CA ASN A 109 -9.98 1.87 -25.65
C ASN A 109 -10.80 1.53 -24.40
N TYR A 110 -10.21 0.92 -23.36
CA TYR A 110 -10.95 0.49 -22.16
C TYR A 110 -11.04 1.53 -21.06
N PHE A 111 -10.10 2.48 -21.01
CA PHE A 111 -10.03 3.45 -19.92
C PHE A 111 -10.69 4.77 -20.34
N SER A 112 -11.52 5.31 -19.44
CA SER A 112 -12.13 6.63 -19.60
C SER A 112 -11.10 7.75 -19.38
N LYS A 113 -10.06 7.48 -18.59
CA LYS A 113 -8.93 8.38 -18.31
C LYS A 113 -7.65 7.54 -18.13
N PRO A 114 -6.46 8.07 -18.46
CA PRO A 114 -5.21 7.38 -18.19
C PRO A 114 -5.10 6.95 -16.72
N PRO A 115 -4.64 5.73 -16.43
CA PRO A 115 -4.46 5.28 -15.05
C PRO A 115 -3.37 6.09 -14.35
N MET A 116 -3.57 6.36 -13.06
CA MET A 116 -2.57 6.90 -12.15
C MET A 116 -1.92 5.74 -11.41
N PHE A 117 -0.59 5.74 -11.35
CA PHE A 117 0.18 4.73 -10.64
C PHE A 117 0.78 5.28 -9.34
N GLN A 118 0.78 4.45 -8.31
CA GLN A 118 1.48 4.73 -7.06
C GLN A 118 3.00 4.69 -7.31
N LYS A 119 3.70 5.74 -6.87
CA LYS A 119 5.14 5.95 -7.13
C LYS A 119 6.02 5.66 -5.92
N GLY A 120 5.44 5.42 -4.75
CA GLY A 120 6.20 5.14 -3.53
C GLY A 120 5.35 4.54 -2.42
N VAL A 121 5.98 4.25 -1.28
CA VAL A 121 5.32 3.63 -0.12
C VAL A 121 5.71 4.32 1.18
N LEU A 122 4.75 4.44 2.10
CA LEU A 122 5.04 4.81 3.49
C LEU A 122 5.35 3.54 4.28
N ARG A 123 6.56 3.45 4.85
CA ARG A 123 6.93 2.36 5.76
C ARG A 123 6.92 2.83 7.20
N THR A 124 6.08 2.20 8.03
CA THR A 124 6.02 2.43 9.47
C THR A 124 6.87 1.40 10.21
N ASN A 125 7.57 1.82 11.26
CA ASN A 125 8.25 0.94 12.19
C ASN A 125 8.11 1.51 13.61
N CYS A 126 7.89 0.65 14.61
CA CYS A 126 7.91 1.00 16.01
C CYS A 126 8.75 -0.03 16.77
N ILE A 127 9.65 0.46 17.62
CA ILE A 127 10.48 -0.40 18.48
C ILE A 127 9.63 -1.08 19.57
N ASP A 128 8.54 -0.44 19.99
CA ASP A 128 7.84 -0.82 21.21
C ASP A 128 6.67 -1.78 20.97
N CYS A 129 5.83 -1.52 19.97
CA CYS A 129 4.57 -2.26 19.79
C CYS A 129 4.00 -2.15 18.37
N LEU A 130 3.22 -3.17 17.99
CA LEU A 130 2.46 -3.24 16.75
C LEU A 130 1.34 -2.19 16.71
N ASP A 131 0.69 -1.92 17.84
CA ASP A 131 -0.46 -1.01 17.92
C ASP A 131 -0.13 0.39 17.39
N ARG A 132 1.03 0.94 17.77
CA ARG A 132 1.47 2.26 17.28
C ARG A 132 1.76 2.26 15.78
N THR A 133 2.26 1.15 15.22
CA THR A 133 2.39 1.04 13.76
C THR A 133 1.02 1.00 13.09
N ASN A 134 0.06 0.28 13.66
CA ASN A 134 -1.28 0.15 13.10
C ASN A 134 -2.04 1.50 13.09
N VAL A 135 -1.96 2.28 14.18
CA VAL A 135 -2.55 3.63 14.25
C VAL A 135 -1.95 4.59 13.21
N ALA A 136 -0.63 4.50 12.97
CA ALA A 136 0.03 5.29 11.94
C ALA A 136 -0.43 4.87 10.52
N GLN A 137 -0.59 3.57 10.29
CA GLN A 137 -1.11 3.05 9.02
C GLN A 137 -2.57 3.43 8.79
N TYR A 138 -3.41 3.38 9.82
CA TYR A 138 -4.79 3.88 9.77
C TYR A 138 -4.83 5.35 9.35
N SER A 139 -4.00 6.20 9.96
CA SER A 139 -3.96 7.63 9.63
C SER A 139 -3.58 7.87 8.16
N TYR A 140 -2.68 7.05 7.62
CA TYR A 140 -2.33 7.07 6.20
C TYR A 140 -3.45 6.54 5.30
N GLY A 141 -4.12 5.47 5.71
CA GLY A 141 -5.29 4.90 5.03
C GLY A 141 -6.43 5.90 4.93
N LEU A 142 -6.73 6.63 6.02
CA LEU A 142 -7.80 7.63 6.04
C LEU A 142 -7.50 8.79 5.07
N ALA A 143 -6.26 9.28 5.06
CA ALA A 143 -5.84 10.30 4.09
C ALA A 143 -5.96 9.79 2.65
N ALA A 144 -5.47 8.58 2.37
CA ALA A 144 -5.57 7.97 1.05
C ALA A 144 -7.03 7.77 0.61
N LEU A 145 -7.90 7.33 1.52
CA LEU A 145 -9.33 7.16 1.26
C LEU A 145 -9.99 8.48 0.88
N GLY A 146 -9.67 9.58 1.59
CA GLY A 146 -10.18 10.91 1.22
C GLY A 146 -9.80 11.31 -0.20
N HIS A 147 -8.54 11.10 -0.58
CA HIS A 147 -8.09 11.36 -1.95
C HIS A 147 -8.75 10.45 -3.00
N GLN A 148 -8.98 9.18 -2.67
CA GLN A 148 -9.65 8.23 -3.55
C GLN A 148 -11.12 8.59 -3.77
N LEU A 149 -11.87 8.93 -2.71
CA LEU A 149 -13.25 9.37 -2.81
C LEU A 149 -13.38 10.67 -3.60
N HIS A 150 -12.45 11.60 -3.41
CA HIS A 150 -12.38 12.82 -4.20
C HIS A 150 -12.12 12.53 -5.68
N ALA A 151 -11.19 11.62 -6.00
CA ALA A 151 -10.92 11.21 -7.39
C ALA A 151 -12.11 10.51 -8.05
N LEU A 152 -12.96 9.85 -7.26
CA LEU A 152 -14.24 9.27 -7.70
C LEU A 152 -15.36 10.31 -7.83
N GLY A 153 -15.17 11.55 -7.38
CA GLY A 153 -16.18 12.60 -7.38
C GLY A 153 -17.28 12.42 -6.33
N LEU A 154 -17.00 11.64 -5.27
CA LEU A 154 -17.94 11.39 -4.18
C LEU A 154 -17.87 12.46 -3.07
N ILE A 155 -16.74 13.16 -2.97
CA ILE A 155 -16.53 14.29 -2.05
C ILE A 155 -15.79 15.42 -2.77
N ASP A 156 -16.06 16.66 -2.37
CA ASP A 156 -15.45 17.86 -3.00
C ASP A 156 -14.06 18.20 -2.47
N VAL A 157 -13.72 17.73 -1.26
CA VAL A 157 -12.44 17.99 -0.60
C VAL A 157 -11.78 16.65 -0.27
N PRO A 158 -10.49 16.43 -0.60
CA PRO A 158 -9.79 15.17 -0.35
C PRO A 158 -9.38 15.01 1.12
N ASN A 159 -10.31 15.20 2.05
CA ASN A 159 -10.10 15.13 3.49
C ASN A 159 -11.32 14.51 4.17
N ILE A 160 -11.09 13.51 5.01
CA ILE A 160 -12.11 12.88 5.84
C ILE A 160 -11.80 13.24 7.28
N ASP A 161 -12.77 13.85 7.97
CA ASP A 161 -12.64 14.17 9.37
C ASP A 161 -12.61 12.87 10.21
N VAL A 162 -11.74 12.84 11.22
CA VAL A 162 -11.52 11.68 12.09
C VAL A 162 -12.74 11.32 12.93
N ASP A 163 -13.67 12.26 13.14
CA ASP A 163 -14.88 12.08 13.94
C ASP A 163 -16.09 11.63 13.07
N THR A 164 -15.86 11.21 11.83
CA THR A 164 -16.91 10.72 10.92
C THR A 164 -17.15 9.22 11.07
N LEU A 165 -18.40 8.79 10.81
CA LEU A 165 -18.75 7.35 10.81
C LEU A 165 -17.88 6.53 9.85
N LEU A 166 -17.51 7.10 8.70
CA LEU A 166 -16.63 6.44 7.75
C LEU A 166 -15.21 6.24 8.31
N ALA A 167 -14.70 7.22 9.07
CA ALA A 167 -13.42 7.09 9.75
C ALA A 167 -13.46 5.99 10.81
N ASP A 168 -14.54 5.91 11.58
CA ASP A 168 -14.77 4.85 12.57
C ASP A 168 -14.87 3.45 11.92
N GLU A 169 -15.61 3.32 10.82
CA GLU A 169 -15.69 2.06 10.06
C GLU A 169 -14.32 1.64 9.53
N LEU A 170 -13.55 2.58 8.94
CA LEU A 170 -12.19 2.31 8.51
C LEU A 170 -11.31 1.88 9.69
N MET A 171 -11.44 2.55 10.84
CA MET A 171 -10.70 2.22 12.05
C MET A 171 -10.99 0.78 12.51
N SER A 172 -12.23 0.33 12.43
CA SER A 172 -12.62 -1.06 12.76
C SER A 172 -11.94 -2.10 11.84
N PHE A 173 -11.74 -1.77 10.56
CA PHE A 173 -10.97 -2.63 9.65
C PHE A 173 -9.50 -2.70 10.05
N TYR A 174 -8.90 -1.56 10.40
CA TYR A 174 -7.51 -1.53 10.88
C TYR A 174 -7.36 -2.24 12.22
N GLU A 175 -8.31 -2.12 13.14
CA GLU A 175 -8.32 -2.86 14.42
C GLU A 175 -8.34 -4.37 14.17
N THR A 176 -9.29 -4.85 13.35
CA THR A 176 -9.40 -6.28 12.99
C THR A 176 -8.13 -6.80 12.30
N MET A 177 -7.55 -6.00 11.40
CA MET A 177 -6.27 -6.31 10.77
C MET A 177 -5.14 -6.39 11.80
N GLY A 178 -5.07 -5.43 12.73
CA GLY A 178 -4.09 -5.38 13.81
C GLY A 178 -4.15 -6.61 14.71
N ASP A 179 -5.35 -7.02 15.15
CA ASP A 179 -5.58 -8.23 15.94
C ASP A 179 -5.13 -9.49 15.20
N THR A 180 -5.43 -9.56 13.91
CA THR A 180 -5.01 -10.70 13.07
C THR A 180 -3.49 -10.78 12.96
N LEU A 181 -2.81 -9.64 12.74
CA LEU A 181 -1.36 -9.58 12.69
C LEU A 181 -0.72 -9.89 14.05
N ALA A 182 -1.34 -9.44 15.14
CA ALA A 182 -0.85 -9.67 16.50
C ALA A 182 -0.74 -11.17 16.81
N MET A 183 -1.55 -12.04 16.21
CA MET A 183 -1.41 -13.50 16.36
C MET A 183 -0.02 -14.02 15.94
N GLN A 184 0.59 -13.45 14.90
CA GLN A 184 1.92 -13.85 14.43
C GLN A 184 3.03 -13.44 15.41
N TYR A 185 2.85 -12.33 16.11
CA TYR A 185 3.81 -11.78 17.06
C TYR A 185 3.62 -12.36 18.48
N GLY A 186 2.37 -12.58 18.89
CA GLY A 186 1.99 -13.17 20.19
C GLY A 186 2.12 -14.70 20.25
N GLY A 187 2.18 -15.39 19.11
CA GLY A 187 2.32 -16.85 19.00
C GLY A 187 3.73 -17.35 18.66
N SER A 188 4.72 -16.46 18.53
CA SER A 188 6.06 -16.83 18.04
C SER A 188 6.77 -17.86 18.93
N ALA A 189 7.53 -18.78 18.31
CA ALA A 189 8.37 -19.77 19.00
C ALA A 189 9.28 -19.14 20.08
N ALA A 190 9.65 -17.86 19.95
CA ALA A 190 10.37 -17.09 20.96
C ALA A 190 9.56 -16.81 22.24
N HIS A 191 8.27 -16.47 22.13
CA HIS A 191 7.37 -16.30 23.27
C HIS A 191 7.20 -17.65 23.97
N ASN A 192 6.97 -18.72 23.20
CA ASN A 192 6.90 -20.09 23.73
C ASN A 192 8.22 -20.57 24.34
N LYS A 193 9.38 -20.18 23.81
CA LYS A 193 10.71 -20.58 24.33
C LYS A 193 10.99 -20.01 25.73
N ILE A 194 10.60 -18.75 25.99
CA ILE A 194 10.74 -18.13 27.32
C ILE A 194 9.82 -18.82 28.35
N PHE A 195 8.60 -19.22 27.95
CA PHE A 195 7.70 -19.96 28.84
C PHE A 195 8.10 -21.43 29.02
N CYS A 196 8.66 -22.09 28.00
CA CYS A 196 9.21 -23.45 28.10
C CYS A 196 10.45 -23.51 29.01
N GLU A 197 11.36 -22.52 28.93
CA GLU A 197 12.51 -22.39 29.85
C GLU A 197 12.08 -22.22 31.30
N ARG A 198 11.05 -21.40 31.57
CA ARG A 198 10.51 -21.23 32.95
C ARG A 198 9.72 -22.44 33.47
N ARG A 199 9.15 -23.28 32.60
CA ARG A 199 8.37 -24.46 32.99
C ARG A 199 9.21 -25.73 33.13
N GLY A 200 10.53 -25.66 32.93
CA GLY A 200 11.44 -26.80 33.12
C GLY A 200 11.14 -27.98 32.19
N GLN A 201 10.51 -27.74 31.04
CA GLN A 201 10.14 -28.78 30.09
C GLN A 201 11.18 -28.86 28.97
N TRP A 202 12.31 -29.49 29.27
CA TRP A 202 13.13 -30.18 28.29
C TRP A 202 13.28 -31.63 28.76
N LYS A 203 12.91 -32.58 27.89
CA LYS A 203 13.43 -33.96 27.95
C LYS A 203 14.71 -34.01 27.13
#